data_AF-A0A957R2F7-F1
#
_entry.id   AF-A0A957R2F7-F1
#
_cell.length_a   1.000
_cell.length_b   1.000
_cell.length_c   1.000
_cell.angle_alpha   90.00
_cell.angle_beta   90.00
_cell.angle_gamma   90.00
#
_symmetry.space_group_name_H-M   'P 1'
#
loop_
_entity.id
_entity.type
_entity.pdbx_description
1 polymer ?
#
loop_
_entity_poly.entity_id
_entity_poly.type
_entity_poly.pdbx_seq_one_letter_code
_entity_poly.pdbx_strand_id
1 'polypeptide(L)'
;MVQLLLTEQSPLYQPMTEMVRSRRMIFLAGLPGVGKSLFLQQLALLAQAMARPVHLLQWDVTRASFETADILNKYPEIEGVTHAMIRKAVGMWARDGVAAWANHFPADHLLIGEVPLIGNRLMELAQVYEDAAEPLLASAQTLFVIPAPSVRVRAAIERARQATITRPQHDREAADAPPNLLQGLWEELYQLAGVLGLLETENEIPPYDPAVYAGVYQHLLGHRPQMVLAVDELLRPFGSVYDVPGIVSELAASPAEVLRIINHLESAYTAVQIEEAVAGWYQLF
;
A
#
# COMPACT_ATOMS: atom_id res chain seq x y z
N MET A 1 1.56 25.32 0.49
CA MET A 1 1.04 25.01 -0.86
C MET A 1 1.75 23.74 -1.30
N VAL A 2 1.00 22.69 -1.59
CA VAL A 2 1.55 21.42 -2.11
C VAL A 2 2.05 21.66 -3.53
N GLN A 3 3.22 21.13 -3.87
CA GLN A 3 3.85 21.36 -5.17
C GLN A 3 4.52 20.10 -5.71
N LEU A 4 4.66 20.04 -7.03
CA LEU A 4 5.45 19.01 -7.69
C LEU A 4 6.92 19.22 -7.32
N LEU A 5 7.53 18.22 -6.70
CA LEU A 5 8.94 18.21 -6.28
C LEU A 5 9.85 17.64 -7.37
N LEU A 6 9.29 16.80 -8.22
CA LEU A 6 10.00 16.14 -9.30
C LEU A 6 10.23 17.12 -10.44
N THR A 7 11.48 17.55 -10.62
CA THR A 7 11.90 18.33 -11.79
C THR A 7 12.38 17.39 -12.90
N GLU A 8 12.45 17.86 -14.14
CA GLU A 8 12.98 17.07 -15.28
C GLU A 8 14.41 16.55 -15.06
N GLN A 9 15.15 17.14 -14.12
CA GLN A 9 16.50 16.72 -13.74
C GLN A 9 16.51 15.55 -12.74
N SER A 10 15.39 15.28 -12.08
CA SER A 10 15.26 14.15 -11.17
C SER A 10 15.22 12.84 -11.96
N PRO A 11 15.99 11.81 -11.57
CA PRO A 11 15.92 10.49 -12.20
C PRO A 11 14.54 9.82 -12.01
N LEU A 12 13.74 10.31 -11.06
CA LEU A 12 12.39 9.82 -10.78
C LEU A 12 11.34 10.43 -11.71
N TYR A 13 11.62 11.59 -12.33
CA TYR A 13 10.63 12.34 -13.10
C TYR A 13 10.13 11.57 -14.31
N GLN A 14 11.03 11.05 -15.16
CA GLN A 14 10.65 10.33 -16.37
C GLN A 14 9.88 9.03 -16.06
N PRO A 15 10.37 8.13 -15.16
CA PRO A 15 9.60 6.95 -14.76
C PRO A 15 8.20 7.30 -14.24
N MET A 16 8.09 8.30 -13.35
CA MET A 16 6.80 8.66 -12.77
C MET A 16 5.83 9.27 -13.77
N THR A 17 6.33 10.14 -14.65
CA THR A 17 5.55 10.72 -15.75
C THR A 17 5.05 9.63 -16.70
N GLU A 18 5.89 8.66 -17.05
CA GLU A 18 5.50 7.58 -17.96
C GLU A 18 4.49 6.61 -17.31
N MET A 19 4.62 6.33 -16.01
CA MET A 19 3.60 5.57 -15.28
C MET A 19 2.24 6.27 -15.33
N VAL A 20 2.22 7.57 -15.02
CA VAL A 20 1.00 8.39 -15.05
C VAL A 20 0.44 8.53 -16.47
N ARG A 21 1.26 8.42 -17.52
CA ARG A 21 0.76 8.48 -18.89
C ARG A 21 0.17 7.14 -19.37
N SER A 22 0.83 6.04 -19.04
CA SER A 22 0.57 4.73 -19.66
C SER A 22 -0.35 3.81 -18.85
N ARG A 23 -0.48 4.05 -17.53
CA ARG A 23 -1.23 3.15 -16.63
C ARG A 23 -2.58 3.73 -16.25
N ARG A 24 -3.54 2.86 -16.00
CA ARG A 24 -4.86 3.19 -15.46
C ARG A 24 -4.93 2.98 -13.94
N MET A 25 -4.12 2.07 -13.42
CA MET A 25 -4.01 1.76 -12.00
C MET A 25 -2.53 1.71 -11.61
N ILE A 26 -2.15 2.43 -10.56
CA ILE A 26 -0.79 2.44 -10.02
C ILE A 26 -0.88 2.16 -8.52
N PHE A 27 -0.27 1.07 -8.06
CA PHE A 27 -0.28 0.68 -6.65
C PHE A 27 1.12 0.78 -6.07
N LEU A 28 1.32 1.62 -5.06
CA LEU A 28 2.57 1.78 -4.33
C LEU A 28 2.63 0.71 -3.23
N ALA A 29 3.42 -0.33 -3.48
CA ALA A 29 3.65 -1.44 -2.56
C ALA A 29 4.88 -1.18 -1.69
N GLY A 30 4.72 -1.27 -0.37
CA GLY A 30 5.88 -1.08 0.50
C GLY A 30 5.60 -0.88 1.98
N LEU A 31 6.65 -1.00 2.77
CA LEU A 31 6.56 -0.80 4.22
C LEU A 31 6.17 0.65 4.54
N PRO A 32 5.59 0.93 5.71
CA PRO A 32 5.55 2.30 6.20
C PRO A 32 6.98 2.88 6.26
N GLY A 33 7.14 4.18 5.98
CA GLY A 33 8.46 4.83 6.00
C GLY A 33 9.32 4.69 4.72
N VAL A 34 8.83 4.13 3.61
CA VAL A 34 9.54 4.15 2.31
C VAL A 34 9.16 5.32 1.39
N GLY A 35 8.32 6.24 1.87
CA GLY A 35 7.89 7.41 1.11
C GLY A 35 6.65 7.21 0.23
N LYS A 36 5.85 6.15 0.46
CA LYS A 36 4.64 5.87 -0.35
C LYS A 36 3.67 7.05 -0.43
N SER A 37 3.35 7.67 0.69
CA SER A 37 2.42 8.81 0.73
C SER A 37 2.96 10.01 -0.07
N LEU A 38 4.28 10.24 -0.02
CA LEU A 38 4.92 11.25 -0.87
C LEU A 38 4.79 10.89 -2.35
N PHE A 39 5.12 9.66 -2.74
CA PHE A 39 5.00 9.24 -4.13
C PHE A 39 3.55 9.26 -4.63
N LEU A 40 2.59 8.90 -3.79
CA LEU A 40 1.16 9.02 -4.09
C LEU A 40 0.79 10.47 -4.38
N GLN A 41 1.20 11.40 -3.51
CA GLN A 41 0.99 12.83 -3.74
C GLN A 41 1.63 13.30 -5.05
N GLN A 42 2.89 12.92 -5.32
CA GLN A 42 3.58 13.34 -6.53
C GLN A 42 2.97 12.74 -7.81
N LEU A 43 2.52 11.48 -7.78
CA LEU A 43 1.77 10.87 -8.89
C LEU A 43 0.42 11.58 -9.13
N ALA A 44 -0.30 11.93 -8.06
CA ALA A 44 -1.57 12.64 -8.16
C ALA A 44 -1.38 14.04 -8.79
N LEU A 45 -0.35 14.79 -8.37
CA LEU A 45 -0.04 16.09 -8.95
C LEU A 45 0.37 15.99 -10.43
N LEU A 46 1.17 14.97 -10.81
CA LEU A 46 1.52 14.71 -12.21
C LEU A 46 0.27 14.38 -13.04
N ALA A 47 -0.63 13.54 -12.50
CA ALA A 47 -1.87 13.18 -13.18
C ALA A 47 -2.78 14.38 -13.40
N GLN A 48 -2.91 15.24 -12.40
CA GLN A 48 -3.67 16.49 -12.50
C GLN A 48 -3.07 17.46 -13.52
N ALA A 49 -1.74 17.58 -13.57
CA ALA A 49 -1.06 18.36 -14.60
C ALA A 49 -1.32 17.81 -16.02
N MET A 50 -1.62 16.51 -16.15
CA MET A 50 -2.05 15.85 -17.38
C MET A 50 -3.58 15.80 -17.56
N ALA A 51 -4.33 16.53 -16.73
CA ALA A 51 -5.80 16.55 -16.73
C ALA A 51 -6.46 15.17 -16.56
N ARG A 52 -5.77 14.22 -15.89
CA ARG A 52 -6.32 12.91 -15.54
C ARG A 52 -6.99 12.98 -14.17
N PRO A 53 -8.30 12.70 -14.05
CA PRO A 53 -8.98 12.66 -12.76
C PRO A 53 -8.44 11.51 -11.89
N VAL A 54 -8.11 11.80 -10.63
CA VAL A 54 -7.42 10.87 -9.72
C VAL A 54 -8.37 10.33 -8.66
N HIS A 55 -8.33 9.02 -8.46
CA HIS A 55 -9.00 8.30 -7.37
C HIS A 55 -7.96 7.61 -6.50
N LEU A 56 -8.26 7.42 -5.22
CA LEU A 56 -7.33 6.80 -4.27
C LEU A 56 -7.87 5.49 -3.71
N LEU A 57 -6.97 4.52 -3.50
CA LEU A 57 -7.21 3.32 -2.69
C LEU A 57 -6.17 3.27 -1.57
N GLN A 58 -6.56 3.57 -0.34
CA GLN A 58 -5.62 3.61 0.79
C GLN A 58 -6.09 2.70 1.90
N TRP A 59 -5.18 1.86 2.40
CA TRP A 59 -5.45 0.93 3.50
C TRP A 59 -6.26 1.56 4.64
N ASP A 60 -5.84 2.73 5.15
CA ASP A 60 -6.49 3.35 6.31
C ASP A 60 -7.93 3.79 6.02
N VAL A 61 -8.20 4.30 4.81
CA VAL A 61 -9.54 4.73 4.38
C VAL A 61 -10.45 3.52 4.22
N THR A 62 -9.93 2.48 3.57
CA THR A 62 -10.70 1.26 3.31
C THR A 62 -10.95 0.50 4.60
N ARG A 63 -9.96 0.41 5.49
CA ARG A 63 -10.07 -0.24 6.80
C ARG A 63 -11.09 0.46 7.68
N ALA A 64 -11.08 1.81 7.72
CA ALA A 64 -12.02 2.58 8.55
C ALA A 64 -13.49 2.24 8.26
N SER A 65 -13.83 1.82 7.03
CA SER A 65 -15.18 1.39 6.68
C SER A 65 -15.62 0.11 7.42
N PHE A 66 -14.68 -0.72 7.84
CA PHE A 66 -14.92 -1.97 8.57
C PHE A 66 -14.81 -1.80 10.10
N GLU A 67 -14.31 -0.66 10.59
CA GLU A 67 -14.11 -0.39 12.02
C GLU A 67 -15.39 0.20 12.67
N THR A 68 -16.53 -0.44 12.44
CA THR A 68 -17.81 -0.07 13.09
C THR A 68 -17.87 -0.60 14.52
N ALA A 69 -18.69 0.00 15.39
CA ALA A 69 -18.81 -0.42 16.79
C ALA A 69 -19.17 -1.92 16.92
N ASP A 70 -20.09 -2.42 16.11
CA ASP A 70 -20.52 -3.82 16.14
C ASP A 70 -19.40 -4.77 15.66
N ILE A 71 -18.67 -4.39 14.61
CA ILE A 71 -17.57 -5.20 14.07
C ILE A 71 -16.39 -5.20 15.05
N LEU A 72 -16.02 -4.05 15.60
CA LEU A 72 -14.94 -3.92 16.59
C LEU A 72 -15.26 -4.65 17.89
N ASN A 73 -16.53 -4.75 18.28
CA ASN A 73 -16.92 -5.55 19.44
C ASN A 73 -16.72 -7.06 19.21
N LYS A 74 -16.88 -7.52 17.96
CA LYS A 74 -16.68 -8.93 17.59
C LYS A 74 -15.24 -9.26 17.21
N TYR A 75 -14.55 -8.32 16.60
CA TYR A 75 -13.20 -8.42 16.03
C TYR A 75 -12.35 -7.24 16.50
N PRO A 76 -12.03 -7.17 17.81
CA PRO A 76 -11.35 -6.03 18.39
C PRO A 76 -9.90 -5.94 17.91
N GLU A 77 -9.37 -4.71 17.90
CA GLU A 77 -7.94 -4.48 17.82
C GLU A 77 -7.24 -5.03 19.07
N ILE A 78 -6.12 -5.73 18.88
CA ILE A 78 -5.30 -6.27 19.96
C ILE A 78 -3.90 -5.67 19.81
N GLU A 79 -3.43 -4.97 20.84
CA GLU A 79 -2.09 -4.36 20.88
C GLU A 79 -1.75 -3.43 19.69
N GLY A 80 -2.74 -2.67 19.18
CA GLY A 80 -2.52 -1.79 18.02
C GLY A 80 -2.57 -2.52 16.67
N VAL A 81 -2.91 -3.82 16.65
CA VAL A 81 -2.97 -4.64 15.44
C VAL A 81 -4.42 -4.92 15.07
N THR A 82 -4.80 -4.50 13.86
CA THR A 82 -6.12 -4.76 13.28
C THR A 82 -6.38 -6.28 13.22
N HIS A 83 -7.56 -6.69 13.69
CA HIS A 83 -7.97 -8.09 13.75
C HIS A 83 -7.87 -8.81 12.39
N ALA A 84 -7.49 -10.09 12.38
CA ALA A 84 -7.30 -10.91 11.18
C ALA A 84 -8.52 -10.89 10.24
N MET A 85 -9.73 -11.08 10.80
CA MET A 85 -11.01 -10.94 10.07
C MET A 85 -11.11 -9.62 9.29
N ILE A 86 -10.84 -8.47 9.93
CA ILE A 86 -10.93 -7.16 9.28
C ILE A 86 -9.90 -7.06 8.16
N ARG A 87 -8.67 -7.53 8.39
CA ARG A 87 -7.61 -7.53 7.36
C ARG A 87 -8.02 -8.30 6.12
N LYS A 88 -8.52 -9.53 6.30
CA LYS A 88 -9.00 -10.37 5.21
C LYS A 88 -10.20 -9.74 4.50
N ALA A 89 -11.16 -9.19 5.25
CA ALA A 89 -12.36 -8.55 4.71
C ALA A 89 -12.02 -7.34 3.84
N VAL A 90 -11.14 -6.46 4.32
CA VAL A 90 -10.70 -5.27 3.58
C VAL A 90 -9.98 -5.67 2.29
N GLY A 91 -9.12 -6.68 2.35
CA GLY A 91 -8.42 -7.20 1.17
C GLY A 91 -9.36 -7.78 0.12
N MET A 92 -10.30 -8.64 0.53
CA MET A 92 -11.31 -9.21 -0.37
C MET A 92 -12.20 -8.11 -0.97
N TRP A 93 -12.61 -7.13 -0.16
CA TRP A 93 -13.38 -5.98 -0.65
C TRP A 93 -12.61 -5.13 -1.64
N ALA A 94 -11.31 -4.91 -1.43
CA ALA A 94 -10.51 -4.05 -2.30
C ALA A 94 -10.50 -4.56 -3.75
N ARG A 95 -10.56 -5.87 -3.95
CA ARG A 95 -10.71 -6.47 -5.29
C ARG A 95 -12.05 -6.08 -5.92
N ASP A 96 -13.16 -6.24 -5.19
CA ASP A 96 -14.49 -5.79 -5.63
C ASP A 96 -14.50 -4.28 -5.94
N GLY A 97 -13.87 -3.47 -5.09
CA GLY A 97 -13.73 -2.03 -5.25
C GLY A 97 -12.95 -1.63 -6.50
N VAL A 98 -11.83 -2.30 -6.80
CA VAL A 98 -11.06 -2.09 -8.03
C VAL A 98 -11.90 -2.41 -9.27
N ALA A 99 -12.61 -3.54 -9.26
CA ALA A 99 -13.46 -3.93 -10.39
C ALA A 99 -14.63 -2.94 -10.58
N ALA A 100 -15.30 -2.56 -9.50
CA ALA A 100 -16.39 -1.59 -9.53
C ALA A 100 -15.92 -0.22 -10.04
N TRP A 101 -14.77 0.26 -9.55
CA TRP A 101 -14.16 1.50 -10.02
C TRP A 101 -13.86 1.45 -11.52
N ALA A 102 -13.22 0.36 -11.98
CA ALA A 102 -12.86 0.20 -13.38
C ALA A 102 -14.07 0.11 -14.32
N ASN A 103 -15.21 -0.37 -13.83
CA ASN A 103 -16.46 -0.39 -14.58
C ASN A 103 -17.18 0.97 -14.59
N HIS A 104 -17.02 1.76 -13.53
CA HIS A 104 -17.72 3.02 -13.37
C HIS A 104 -17.04 4.19 -14.11
N PHE A 105 -15.70 4.24 -14.07
CA PHE A 105 -14.94 5.38 -14.59
C PHE A 105 -14.27 5.07 -15.94
N PRO A 106 -14.13 6.05 -16.85
CA PRO A 106 -13.47 5.85 -18.14
C PRO A 106 -11.95 5.64 -18.01
N ALA A 107 -11.29 5.33 -19.13
CA ALA A 107 -9.87 4.93 -19.15
C ALA A 107 -8.87 6.07 -18.88
N ASP A 108 -9.29 7.31 -19.06
CA ASP A 108 -8.52 8.53 -18.77
C ASP A 108 -8.45 8.86 -17.27
N HIS A 109 -9.33 8.27 -16.45
CA HIS A 109 -9.21 8.32 -14.99
C HIS A 109 -8.03 7.45 -14.52
N LEU A 110 -7.46 7.80 -13.36
CA LEU A 110 -6.33 7.11 -12.75
C LEU A 110 -6.69 6.70 -11.32
N LEU A 111 -6.51 5.42 -10.99
CA LEU A 111 -6.53 4.93 -9.62
C LEU A 111 -5.11 4.82 -9.09
N ILE A 112 -4.82 5.49 -7.97
CA ILE A 112 -3.55 5.38 -7.26
C ILE A 112 -3.81 4.73 -5.91
N GLY A 113 -3.13 3.63 -5.60
CA GLY A 113 -3.27 2.97 -4.32
C GLY A 113 -2.01 2.97 -3.47
N GLU A 114 -2.18 3.04 -2.16
CA GLU A 114 -1.13 2.74 -1.18
C GLU A 114 -1.42 1.36 -0.56
N VAL A 115 -0.59 0.36 -0.89
CA VAL A 115 -0.81 -1.05 -0.54
C VAL A 115 0.33 -1.58 0.34
N PRO A 116 0.17 -1.67 1.67
CA PRO A 116 1.26 -2.09 2.56
C PRO A 116 1.69 -3.55 2.36
N LEU A 117 0.76 -4.43 1.98
CA LEU A 117 0.88 -5.88 1.76
C LEU A 117 1.31 -6.70 3.00
N ILE A 118 2.42 -6.33 3.65
CA ILE A 118 2.97 -7.01 4.82
C ILE A 118 1.95 -7.06 5.96
N GLY A 119 1.81 -8.24 6.56
CA GLY A 119 0.82 -8.53 7.59
C GLY A 119 -0.61 -8.65 7.05
N ASN A 120 -0.79 -9.15 5.82
CA ASN A 120 -2.08 -9.29 5.12
C ASN A 120 -2.86 -7.97 4.96
N ARG A 121 -2.17 -6.86 4.67
CA ARG A 121 -2.82 -5.55 4.44
C ARG A 121 -2.99 -5.30 2.94
N LEU A 122 -4.16 -5.65 2.40
CA LEU A 122 -4.46 -5.66 0.96
C LEU A 122 -3.66 -6.69 0.15
N MET A 123 -3.21 -7.76 0.79
CA MET A 123 -2.43 -8.82 0.11
C MET A 123 -3.24 -9.52 -0.99
N GLU A 124 -4.56 -9.51 -0.87
CA GLU A 124 -5.50 -10.03 -1.85
C GLU A 124 -5.35 -9.36 -3.22
N LEU A 125 -4.82 -8.13 -3.30
CA LEU A 125 -4.52 -7.47 -4.57
C LEU A 125 -3.29 -8.08 -5.28
N ALA A 126 -2.38 -8.72 -4.55
CA ALA A 126 -1.19 -9.37 -5.09
C ALA A 126 -1.45 -10.85 -5.43
N GLN A 127 -2.27 -11.53 -4.63
CA GLN A 127 -2.70 -12.91 -4.83
C GLN A 127 -3.65 -13.07 -6.02
N VAL A 128 -3.69 -14.26 -6.62
CA VAL A 128 -4.54 -14.58 -7.77
C VAL A 128 -5.90 -15.08 -7.28
N TYR A 129 -6.97 -14.50 -7.83
CA TYR A 129 -8.34 -14.95 -7.58
C TYR A 129 -9.11 -15.07 -8.89
N GLU A 130 -10.07 -16.00 -8.96
CA GLU A 130 -10.98 -16.08 -10.09
C GLU A 130 -12.15 -15.10 -9.93
N ASP A 131 -11.90 -13.81 -10.20
CA ASP A 131 -12.89 -12.75 -10.08
C ASP A 131 -12.76 -11.65 -11.15
N ALA A 132 -13.62 -10.63 -11.07
CA ALA A 132 -13.64 -9.52 -12.03
C ALA A 132 -12.42 -8.58 -11.92
N ALA A 133 -11.71 -8.59 -10.79
CA ALA A 133 -10.53 -7.74 -10.58
C ALA A 133 -9.28 -8.35 -11.21
N GLU A 134 -9.19 -9.67 -11.26
CA GLU A 134 -8.01 -10.40 -11.76
C GLU A 134 -7.54 -9.97 -13.16
N PRO A 135 -8.39 -9.94 -14.21
CA PRO A 135 -7.94 -9.50 -15.53
C PRO A 135 -7.45 -8.06 -15.53
N LEU A 136 -7.95 -7.21 -14.63
CA LEU A 136 -7.52 -5.82 -14.49
C LEU A 136 -6.13 -5.74 -13.81
N LEU A 137 -5.97 -6.43 -12.68
CA LEU A 137 -4.76 -6.43 -11.86
C LEU A 137 -3.56 -7.08 -12.57
N ALA A 138 -3.80 -8.09 -13.40
CA ALA A 138 -2.79 -8.75 -14.23
C ALA A 138 -2.49 -8.01 -15.55
N SER A 139 -3.33 -7.07 -15.98
CA SER A 139 -3.17 -6.38 -17.26
C SER A 139 -2.03 -5.36 -17.27
N ALA A 140 -1.52 -5.05 -18.46
CA ALA A 140 -0.57 -3.95 -18.65
C ALA A 140 -1.13 -2.56 -18.29
N GLN A 141 -2.43 -2.40 -17.99
CA GLN A 141 -2.97 -1.13 -17.50
C GLN A 141 -2.75 -0.93 -16.00
N THR A 142 -2.36 -1.98 -15.28
CA THR A 142 -2.03 -1.94 -13.85
C THR A 142 -0.52 -2.02 -13.68
N LEU A 143 0.01 -1.29 -12.69
CA LEU A 143 1.41 -1.41 -12.28
C LEU A 143 1.53 -1.33 -10.76
N PHE A 144 2.19 -2.31 -10.17
CA PHE A 144 2.65 -2.25 -8.80
C PHE A 144 4.06 -1.68 -8.76
N VAL A 145 4.23 -0.60 -8.02
CA VAL A 145 5.49 0.12 -7.89
C VAL A 145 6.02 -0.13 -6.49
N ILE A 146 7.28 -0.54 -6.40
CA ILE A 146 7.97 -0.83 -5.14
C ILE A 146 9.00 0.30 -4.94
N PRO A 147 8.69 1.35 -4.15
CA PRO A 147 9.68 2.36 -3.80
C PRO A 147 10.76 1.72 -2.92
N ALA A 148 11.97 1.65 -3.44
CA ALA A 148 13.14 1.11 -2.74
C ALA A 148 14.11 2.26 -2.47
N PRO A 149 13.98 2.96 -1.33
CA PRO A 149 14.95 3.96 -0.94
C PRO A 149 16.32 3.34 -0.73
N SER A 150 17.40 4.10 -0.97
CA SER A 150 18.69 3.73 -0.41
C SER A 150 18.67 3.85 1.10
N VAL A 151 19.64 3.20 1.77
CA VAL A 151 19.84 3.27 3.22
C VAL A 151 19.86 4.72 3.72
N ARG A 152 20.54 5.61 2.99
CA ARG A 152 20.59 7.05 3.32
C ARG A 152 19.21 7.70 3.27
N VAL A 153 18.43 7.42 2.22
CA VAL A 153 17.09 8.01 2.04
C VAL A 153 16.13 7.46 3.08
N ARG A 154 16.15 6.13 3.32
CA ARG A 154 15.34 5.48 4.35
C ARG A 154 15.57 6.11 5.72
N ALA A 155 16.82 6.26 6.14
CA ALA A 155 17.18 6.88 7.41
C ALA A 155 16.78 8.36 7.51
N ALA A 156 16.68 9.08 6.38
CA ALA A 156 16.17 10.44 6.37
C ALA A 156 14.64 10.49 6.52
N ILE A 157 13.92 9.59 5.86
CA ILE A 157 12.46 9.47 5.98
C ILE A 157 12.07 9.13 7.41
N GLU A 158 12.72 8.15 8.03
CA GLU A 158 12.44 7.75 9.41
C GLU A 158 12.68 8.89 10.41
N ARG A 159 13.77 9.65 10.25
CA ARG A 159 14.02 10.84 11.07
C ARG A 159 12.97 11.93 10.87
N ALA A 160 12.56 12.19 9.63
CA ALA A 160 11.51 13.16 9.35
C ALA A 160 10.18 12.74 10.00
N ARG A 161 9.84 11.46 9.89
CA ARG A 161 8.62 10.89 10.49
C ARG A 161 8.61 11.00 12.00
N GLN A 162 9.73 10.70 12.66
CA GLN A 162 9.85 10.87 14.10
C GLN A 162 9.61 12.32 14.53
N ALA A 163 10.04 13.30 13.72
CA ALA A 163 9.79 14.70 14.01
C ALA A 163 8.31 15.07 13.82
N THR A 164 7.65 14.58 12.76
CA THR A 164 6.24 14.91 12.47
C THR A 164 5.26 14.26 13.43
N ILE A 165 5.53 13.05 13.94
CA ILE A 165 4.69 12.44 14.99
C ILE A 165 4.62 13.34 16.24
N THR A 166 5.73 14.00 16.59
CA THR A 166 5.77 14.90 17.76
C THR A 166 5.17 16.28 17.51
N ARG A 167 5.04 16.69 16.24
CA ARG A 167 4.53 18.00 15.81
C ARG A 167 3.79 17.84 14.47
N PRO A 168 2.60 17.21 14.48
CA PRO A 168 1.90 16.88 13.26
C PRO A 168 1.37 18.15 12.59
N GLN A 169 1.47 18.20 11.27
CA GLN A 169 0.84 19.20 10.42
C GLN A 169 -0.48 18.68 9.82
N HIS A 170 -0.77 17.39 9.99
CA HIS A 170 -2.00 16.72 9.54
C HIS A 170 -2.35 15.56 10.49
N ASP A 171 -3.64 15.25 10.67
CA ASP A 171 -4.11 14.23 11.63
C ASP A 171 -3.50 12.84 11.36
N ARG A 172 -3.38 12.47 10.08
CA ARG A 172 -2.72 11.21 9.66
C ARG A 172 -1.24 11.11 10.08
N GLU A 173 -0.53 12.21 10.31
CA GLU A 173 0.86 12.17 10.80
C GLU A 173 0.95 11.79 12.28
N ALA A 174 -0.09 12.09 13.07
CA ALA A 174 -0.15 11.65 14.47
C ALA A 174 -0.45 10.14 14.58
N ALA A 175 -1.16 9.59 13.58
CA ALA A 175 -1.49 8.18 13.47
C ALA A 175 -0.40 7.35 12.76
N ASP A 176 0.72 7.97 12.40
CA ASP A 176 1.82 7.27 11.74
C ASP A 176 2.42 6.16 12.62
N ALA A 177 2.82 5.07 11.96
CA ALA A 177 3.47 3.94 12.62
C ALA A 177 4.73 4.40 13.40
N PRO A 178 4.81 4.14 14.72
CA PRO A 178 5.96 4.52 15.53
C PRO A 178 7.21 3.71 15.16
N PRO A 179 8.43 4.17 15.50
CA PRO A 179 9.68 3.54 15.06
C PRO A 179 9.81 2.06 15.41
N ASN A 180 9.36 1.66 16.59
CA ASN A 180 9.39 0.25 17.02
C ASN A 180 8.53 -0.64 16.10
N LEU A 181 7.38 -0.14 15.62
CA LEU A 181 6.56 -0.87 14.66
C LEU A 181 7.24 -0.94 13.28
N LEU A 182 7.96 0.12 12.85
CA LEU A 182 8.74 0.09 11.61
C LEU A 182 9.85 -0.95 11.66
N GLN A 183 10.55 -1.04 12.79
CA GLN A 183 11.58 -2.03 13.02
C GLN A 183 10.99 -3.44 13.01
N GLY A 184 9.91 -3.69 13.75
CA GLY A 184 9.25 -5.00 13.75
C GLY A 184 8.76 -5.45 12.37
N LEU A 185 8.21 -4.53 11.57
CA LEU A 185 7.80 -4.83 10.19
C LEU A 185 8.99 -5.11 9.26
N TRP A 186 10.14 -4.47 9.50
CA TRP A 186 11.36 -4.78 8.77
C TRP A 186 11.93 -6.14 9.17
N GLU A 187 11.94 -6.47 10.46
CA GLU A 187 12.36 -7.77 10.98
C GLU A 187 11.48 -8.89 10.41
N GLU A 188 10.15 -8.71 10.39
CA GLU A 188 9.21 -9.65 9.75
C GLU A 188 9.54 -9.85 8.26
N LEU A 189 9.78 -8.76 7.53
CA LEU A 189 10.14 -8.82 6.11
C LEU A 189 11.47 -9.54 5.89
N TYR A 190 12.48 -9.24 6.70
CA TYR A 190 13.81 -9.86 6.59
C TYR A 190 13.78 -11.35 6.95
N GLN A 191 13.01 -11.74 7.95
CA GLN A 191 12.75 -13.16 8.25
C GLN A 191 12.05 -13.85 7.08
N LEU A 192 11.04 -13.21 6.47
CA LEU A 192 10.39 -13.72 5.27
C LEU A 192 11.39 -13.88 4.12
N ALA A 193 12.32 -12.93 3.94
CA ALA A 193 13.37 -13.07 2.93
C ALA A 193 14.20 -14.36 3.12
N GLY A 194 14.48 -14.76 4.37
CA GLY A 194 15.13 -16.03 4.69
C GLY A 194 14.28 -17.23 4.28
N VAL A 195 12.98 -17.23 4.61
CA VAL A 195 12.03 -18.28 4.21
C VAL A 195 11.94 -18.41 2.67
N LEU A 196 12.02 -17.28 1.97
CA LEU A 196 11.98 -17.21 0.50
C LEU A 196 13.33 -17.54 -0.17
N GLY A 197 14.39 -17.80 0.60
CA GLY A 197 15.73 -18.08 0.07
C GLY A 197 16.40 -16.89 -0.61
N LEU A 198 16.04 -15.67 -0.21
CA LEU A 198 16.57 -14.41 -0.77
C LEU A 198 17.81 -13.89 -0.02
N LEU A 199 18.21 -14.54 1.07
CA LEU A 199 19.38 -14.18 1.85
C LEU A 199 20.59 -15.04 1.45
N GLU A 200 21.74 -14.41 1.19
CA GLU A 200 22.98 -15.12 0.89
C GLU A 200 23.58 -15.81 2.13
N THR A 201 23.37 -15.24 3.31
CA THR A 201 23.89 -15.75 4.59
C THR A 201 22.94 -15.37 5.73
N GLU A 202 22.76 -16.26 6.71
CA GLU A 202 22.07 -15.99 7.99
C GLU A 202 22.95 -15.11 8.88
N ASN A 203 23.05 -13.82 8.54
CA ASN A 203 23.74 -12.81 9.35
C ASN A 203 22.75 -12.05 10.26
N GLU A 204 23.29 -11.24 11.15
CA GLU A 204 22.54 -10.23 11.91
C GLU A 204 21.66 -9.38 10.97
N ILE A 205 20.41 -9.12 11.37
CA ILE A 205 19.45 -8.34 10.58
C ILE A 205 20.01 -6.92 10.43
N PRO A 206 20.35 -6.45 9.21
CA PRO A 206 20.83 -5.10 9.01
C PRO A 206 19.68 -4.11 9.29
N PRO A 207 19.96 -2.84 9.61
CA PRO A 207 18.90 -1.84 9.84
C PRO A 207 17.95 -1.68 8.66
N TYR A 208 18.46 -1.85 7.43
CA TYR A 208 17.69 -1.89 6.19
C TYR A 208 18.59 -2.31 5.02
N ASP A 209 18.08 -3.16 4.14
CA ASP A 209 18.73 -3.57 2.88
C ASP A 209 17.77 -3.35 1.70
N PRO A 210 18.05 -2.42 0.77
CA PRO A 210 17.18 -2.14 -0.37
C PRO A 210 16.96 -3.32 -1.30
N ALA A 211 17.96 -4.20 -1.47
CA ALA A 211 17.90 -5.33 -2.39
C ALA A 211 17.02 -6.44 -1.81
N VAL A 212 17.23 -6.79 -0.52
CA VAL A 212 16.37 -7.75 0.19
C VAL A 212 14.93 -7.22 0.26
N TYR A 213 14.77 -5.94 0.61
CA TYR A 213 13.47 -5.27 0.63
C TYR A 213 12.74 -5.40 -0.71
N ALA A 214 13.37 -4.99 -1.80
CA ALA A 214 12.77 -5.04 -3.13
C ALA A 214 12.49 -6.48 -3.56
N GLY A 215 13.41 -7.41 -3.29
CA GLY A 215 13.30 -8.82 -3.63
C GLY A 215 12.07 -9.49 -3.00
N VAL A 216 11.78 -9.21 -1.72
CA VAL A 216 10.58 -9.76 -1.06
C VAL A 216 9.31 -9.25 -1.72
N TYR A 217 9.18 -7.93 -1.95
CA TYR A 217 7.99 -7.40 -2.64
C TYR A 217 7.89 -7.92 -4.07
N GLN A 218 9.01 -8.08 -4.77
CA GLN A 218 9.03 -8.65 -6.12
C GLN A 218 8.53 -10.09 -6.15
N HIS A 219 8.89 -10.87 -5.13
CA HIS A 219 8.37 -12.22 -4.96
C HIS A 219 6.85 -12.18 -4.72
N LEU A 220 6.39 -11.40 -3.74
CA LEU A 220 4.98 -11.29 -3.38
C LEU A 220 4.09 -10.85 -4.55
N LEU A 221 4.63 -10.00 -5.42
CA LEU A 221 3.94 -9.45 -6.60
C LEU A 221 4.25 -10.24 -7.89
N GLY A 222 4.74 -11.47 -7.79
CA GLY A 222 5.12 -12.28 -8.96
C GLY A 222 4.03 -12.49 -10.02
N HIS A 223 2.75 -12.34 -9.63
CA HIS A 223 1.58 -12.44 -10.52
C HIS A 223 1.07 -11.08 -11.04
N ARG A 224 1.83 -10.01 -10.81
CA ARG A 224 1.43 -8.63 -11.12
C ARG A 224 2.50 -7.95 -11.99
N PRO A 225 2.11 -7.09 -12.95
CA PRO A 225 3.05 -6.17 -13.57
C PRO A 225 3.64 -5.29 -12.48
N GLN A 226 4.97 -5.30 -12.37
CA GLN A 226 5.66 -4.63 -11.28
C GLN A 226 6.93 -3.92 -11.70
N MET A 227 7.32 -2.91 -10.94
CA MET A 227 8.62 -2.26 -11.08
C MET A 227 9.19 -1.84 -9.72
N VAL A 228 10.51 -1.95 -9.59
CA VAL A 228 11.25 -1.35 -8.47
C VAL A 228 11.61 0.08 -8.86
N LEU A 229 11.19 1.04 -8.05
CA LEU A 229 11.57 2.44 -8.18
C LEU A 229 12.71 2.70 -7.19
N ALA A 230 13.95 2.73 -7.67
CA ALA A 230 15.09 3.09 -6.84
C ALA A 230 15.01 4.56 -6.43
N VAL A 231 15.07 4.84 -5.12
CA VAL A 231 14.93 6.19 -4.56
C VAL A 231 16.22 6.60 -3.84
N ASP A 232 17.09 7.30 -4.58
CA ASP A 232 18.36 7.81 -4.05
C ASP A 232 18.34 9.31 -3.75
N GLU A 233 17.29 9.99 -4.21
CA GLU A 233 17.08 11.42 -4.04
C GLU A 233 16.27 11.72 -2.77
N LEU A 234 16.69 12.74 -2.03
CA LEU A 234 15.95 13.27 -0.89
C LEU A 234 14.97 14.35 -1.35
N LEU A 235 13.72 13.95 -1.57
CA LEU A 235 12.63 14.86 -1.84
C LEU A 235 12.14 15.50 -0.53
N ARG A 236 12.06 16.83 -0.51
CA ARG A 236 11.63 17.60 0.67
C ARG A 236 10.25 18.21 0.42
N PRO A 237 9.16 17.62 0.93
CA PRO A 237 7.83 18.17 0.75
C PRO A 237 7.68 19.50 1.50
N PHE A 238 6.86 20.38 0.95
CA PHE A 238 6.36 21.57 1.65
C PHE A 238 4.96 21.26 2.17
N GLY A 239 4.78 21.25 3.49
CA GLY A 239 3.54 20.84 4.15
C GLY A 239 3.43 19.31 4.30
N SER A 240 2.21 18.83 4.57
CA SER A 240 1.97 17.40 4.77
C SER A 240 1.99 16.64 3.45
N VAL A 241 2.52 15.42 3.47
CA VAL A 241 2.43 14.47 2.36
C VAL A 241 1.02 13.90 2.19
N TYR A 242 0.16 14.08 3.19
CA TYR A 242 -1.24 13.65 3.16
C TYR A 242 -2.18 14.70 2.55
N ASP A 243 -1.71 15.94 2.38
CA ASP A 243 -2.44 16.96 1.65
C ASP A 243 -2.36 16.67 0.15
N VAL A 244 -3.37 16.02 -0.40
CA VAL A 244 -3.47 15.73 -1.83
C VAL A 244 -4.71 16.45 -2.38
N PRO A 245 -4.57 17.69 -2.90
CA PRO A 245 -5.71 18.43 -3.43
C PRO A 245 -6.23 17.77 -4.71
N GLY A 246 -7.47 18.04 -5.11
CA GLY A 246 -7.99 17.66 -6.44
C GLY A 246 -8.22 16.16 -6.65
N ILE A 247 -8.34 15.37 -5.59
CA ILE A 247 -8.79 13.97 -5.65
C ILE A 247 -10.29 13.92 -5.91
N VAL A 248 -10.71 13.08 -6.86
CA VAL A 248 -12.12 12.91 -7.24
C VAL A 248 -12.87 12.10 -6.19
N SER A 249 -12.31 10.96 -5.79
CA SER A 249 -12.86 10.13 -4.73
C SER A 249 -11.80 9.23 -4.12
N GLU A 250 -12.04 8.80 -2.89
CA GLU A 250 -11.33 7.69 -2.25
C GLU A 250 -12.25 6.47 -2.25
N LEU A 251 -11.72 5.29 -2.60
CA LEU A 251 -12.47 4.05 -2.54
C LEU A 251 -12.70 3.70 -1.06
N ALA A 252 -13.97 3.53 -0.69
CA ALA A 252 -14.40 3.13 0.64
C ALA A 252 -15.63 2.21 0.52
N ALA A 253 -15.74 1.23 1.42
CA ALA A 253 -16.84 0.27 1.39
C ALA A 253 -18.12 0.92 1.92
N SER A 254 -19.24 0.70 1.25
CA SER A 254 -20.55 1.02 1.83
C SER A 254 -20.88 0.06 2.97
N PRO A 255 -21.76 0.46 3.93
CA PRO A 255 -22.18 -0.43 5.01
C PRO A 255 -22.76 -1.77 4.52
N ALA A 256 -23.46 -1.76 3.37
CA ALA A 256 -24.01 -2.97 2.77
C ALA A 256 -22.93 -3.92 2.25
N GLU A 257 -21.87 -3.38 1.64
CA GLU A 257 -20.73 -4.18 1.17
C GLU A 257 -19.92 -4.76 2.33
N VAL A 258 -19.71 -3.97 3.38
CA VAL A 258 -19.06 -4.43 4.62
C VAL A 258 -19.81 -5.63 5.19
N LEU A 259 -21.12 -5.50 5.39
CA LEU A 259 -21.96 -6.60 5.90
C LEU A 259 -21.90 -7.83 4.98
N ARG A 260 -21.99 -7.64 3.67
CA ARG A 260 -21.92 -8.74 2.69
C ARG A 260 -20.62 -9.52 2.83
N ILE A 261 -19.48 -8.84 2.92
CA ILE A 261 -18.16 -9.47 2.95
C ILE A 261 -17.89 -10.13 4.29
N ILE A 262 -18.24 -9.49 5.40
CA ILE A 262 -18.13 -10.09 6.73
C ILE A 262 -18.98 -11.37 6.81
N ASN A 263 -20.26 -11.31 6.39
CA ASN A 263 -21.13 -12.49 6.38
C ASN A 263 -20.59 -13.60 5.48
N HIS A 264 -20.04 -13.25 4.32
CA HIS A 264 -19.43 -14.22 3.42
C HIS A 264 -18.25 -14.93 4.09
N LEU A 265 -17.31 -14.19 4.68
CA LEU A 265 -16.15 -14.76 5.37
C LEU A 265 -16.56 -15.62 6.57
N GLU A 266 -17.52 -15.18 7.37
CA GLU A 266 -18.05 -15.95 8.50
C GLU A 266 -18.74 -17.25 8.08
N SER A 267 -19.35 -17.28 6.89
CA SER A 267 -19.98 -18.47 6.34
C SER A 267 -18.98 -19.44 5.70
N ALA A 268 -17.90 -18.92 5.14
CA ALA A 268 -16.94 -19.68 4.36
C ALA A 268 -15.76 -20.19 5.19
N TYR A 269 -15.43 -19.51 6.29
CA TYR A 269 -14.25 -19.81 7.10
C TYR A 269 -14.56 -19.82 8.60
N THR A 270 -13.92 -20.74 9.30
CA THR A 270 -13.79 -20.68 10.77
C THR A 270 -12.82 -19.58 11.18
N ALA A 271 -12.92 -19.11 12.43
CA ALA A 271 -11.98 -18.11 12.97
C ALA A 271 -10.51 -18.57 12.87
N VAL A 272 -10.25 -19.86 13.13
CA VAL A 272 -8.90 -20.45 13.02
C VAL A 272 -8.38 -20.38 11.58
N GLN A 273 -9.22 -20.73 10.59
CA GLN A 273 -8.81 -20.66 9.18
C GLN A 273 -8.51 -19.23 8.73
N ILE A 274 -9.22 -18.22 9.27
CA ILE A 274 -8.94 -16.81 8.98
C ILE A 274 -7.59 -16.40 9.58
N GLU A 275 -7.33 -16.75 10.84
CA GLU A 275 -6.03 -16.50 11.47
C GLU A 275 -4.89 -17.18 10.69
N GLU A 276 -5.06 -18.44 10.31
CA GLU A 276 -4.08 -19.19 9.51
C GLU A 276 -3.87 -18.56 8.12
N ALA A 277 -4.93 -18.16 7.42
CA ALA A 277 -4.84 -17.51 6.12
C ALA A 277 -4.15 -16.14 6.22
N VAL A 278 -4.43 -15.38 7.28
CA VAL A 278 -3.83 -14.08 7.54
C VAL A 278 -2.38 -14.21 8.01
N ALA A 279 -2.02 -15.26 8.75
CA ALA A 279 -0.64 -15.53 9.17
C ALA A 279 0.22 -16.08 8.02
N GLY A 280 -0.38 -16.92 7.16
CA GLY A 280 0.23 -17.47 5.94
C GLY A 280 0.15 -16.53 4.74
N TRP A 281 0.01 -15.22 4.95
CA TRP A 281 -0.28 -14.23 3.90
C TRP A 281 0.72 -14.19 2.75
N TYR A 282 1.96 -14.60 3.01
CA TYR A 282 3.06 -14.65 2.04
C TYR A 282 3.07 -15.94 1.20
N GLN A 283 2.24 -16.93 1.53
CA GLN A 283 2.09 -18.14 0.75
C GLN A 283 1.31 -17.78 -0.52
N LEU A 284 2.03 -17.68 -1.63
CA LEU A 284 1.46 -17.41 -2.95
C LEU A 284 0.71 -18.65 -3.41
N PHE A 285 -0.63 -18.57 -3.40
CA PHE A 285 -1.52 -19.55 -4.01
C PHE A 285 -2.18 -18.94 -5.26
#